data_AF-A0A1I6FJX8-F1
#
_entry.id   AF-A0A1I6FJX8-F1
#
_cell.length_a   1.000
_cell.length_b   1.000
_cell.length_c   1.000
_cell.angle_alpha   90.00
_cell.angle_beta   90.00
_cell.angle_gamma   90.00
#
_symmetry.space_group_name_H-M   'P 1'
#
loop_
_entity.id
_entity.type
_entity.pdbx_description
1 polymer ?
#
loop_
_entity_poly.entity_id
_entity_poly.type
_entity_poly.pdbx_seq_one_letter_code
_entity_poly.pdbx_strand_id
1 'polypeptide(L)'
;MVGAPRLRNRRGEPIDPVPFLVTAGLTFTLVFSFGPLYGLAYGLSLPVALAASAGGFAGVAWLAYRQLVRSAPPADAGTLPVGLRFERLLYAGIGLGIVFVALTLPLL
;
A
#
# COMPACT_ATOMS: atom_id res chain seq x y z
N MET A 1 -3.49 33.46 -2.02
CA MET A 1 -3.58 32.10 -1.46
C MET A 1 -3.37 31.10 -2.58
N VAL A 2 -2.17 30.54 -2.72
CA VAL A 2 -1.92 29.47 -3.71
C VAL A 2 -2.56 28.21 -3.16
N GLY A 3 -3.74 27.84 -3.69
CA GLY A 3 -4.39 26.59 -3.32
C GLY A 3 -3.46 25.43 -3.65
N ALA A 4 -3.27 24.51 -2.69
CA ALA A 4 -2.48 23.30 -2.92
C ALA A 4 -2.98 22.62 -4.22
N PRO A 5 -2.06 22.16 -5.10
CA PRO A 5 -2.45 21.54 -6.36
C PRO A 5 -3.41 20.40 -6.06
N ARG A 6 -4.68 20.56 -6.43
CA ARG A 6 -5.71 19.54 -6.23
C ARG A 6 -5.38 18.42 -7.19
N LEU A 7 -4.86 17.32 -6.64
CA LEU A 7 -4.69 16.08 -7.40
C LEU A 7 -6.06 15.70 -7.95
N ARG A 8 -6.12 15.31 -9.23
CA ARG A 8 -7.37 14.97 -9.91
C ARG A 8 -7.37 13.49 -10.26
N ASN A 9 -8.51 12.83 -10.05
CA ASN A 9 -8.69 11.46 -10.52
C ASN A 9 -8.80 11.41 -12.06
N ARG A 10 -8.88 10.21 -12.63
CA ARG A 10 -9.04 10.02 -14.09
C ARG A 10 -10.30 10.69 -14.66
N ARG A 11 -11.29 11.00 -13.82
CA ARG A 11 -12.55 11.67 -14.20
C ARG A 11 -12.45 13.20 -14.07
N GLY A 12 -11.29 13.75 -13.68
CA GLY A 12 -11.07 15.19 -13.52
C GLY A 12 -11.53 15.76 -12.18
N GLU A 13 -12.02 14.91 -11.26
CA GLU A 13 -12.55 15.32 -9.97
C GLU A 13 -11.41 15.52 -8.96
N PRO A 14 -11.41 16.59 -8.13
CA PRO A 14 -10.46 16.76 -7.04
C PRO A 14 -10.53 15.59 -6.05
N ILE A 15 -9.36 15.12 -5.64
CA ILE A 15 -9.20 14.08 -4.63
C ILE A 15 -8.29 14.57 -3.51
N ASP A 16 -8.46 13.99 -2.32
CA ASP A 16 -7.51 14.16 -1.22
C ASP A 16 -6.28 13.27 -1.45
N PRO A 17 -5.06 13.83 -1.59
CA PRO A 17 -3.84 13.04 -1.79
C PRO A 17 -3.31 12.42 -0.49
N VAL A 18 -3.76 12.86 0.69
CA VAL A 18 -3.19 12.46 1.98
C VAL A 18 -3.27 10.94 2.22
N PRO A 19 -4.40 10.25 1.98
CA PRO A 19 -4.48 8.80 2.17
C PRO A 19 -3.47 8.02 1.32
N PHE A 20 -3.24 8.46 0.08
CA PHE A 20 -2.24 7.84 -0.78
C PHE A 20 -0.83 8.05 -0.23
N LEU A 21 -0.50 9.30 0.15
CA LEU A 21 0.84 9.63 0.65
C LEU A 21 1.16 8.88 1.95
N VAL A 22 0.20 8.83 2.89
CA VAL A 22 0.36 8.10 4.15
C VAL A 22 0.51 6.60 3.90
N THR A 23 -0.32 6.02 3.03
CA THR A 23 -0.27 4.59 2.73
C THR A 23 1.04 4.22 2.03
N ALA A 24 1.46 4.99 1.03
CA ALA A 24 2.71 4.76 0.31
C ALA A 24 3.92 4.95 1.23
N GLY A 25 3.94 6.02 2.04
CA GLY A 25 5.01 6.27 2.99
C GLY A 25 5.16 5.15 4.03
N LEU A 26 4.06 4.74 4.67
CA LEU A 26 4.07 3.63 5.62
C LEU A 26 4.53 2.32 4.98
N THR A 27 4.03 2.03 3.77
CA THR A 27 4.45 0.84 3.03
C THR A 27 5.95 0.88 2.72
N PHE A 28 6.47 2.02 2.26
CA PHE A 28 7.89 2.21 2.01
C PHE A 28 8.72 1.94 3.26
N THR A 29 8.36 2.59 4.37
CA THR A 29 9.05 2.42 5.66
C THR A 29 9.04 0.95 6.08
N LEU A 30 7.89 0.30 6.14
CA LEU A 30 7.79 -1.09 6.57
C LEU A 30 8.57 -2.05 5.66
N VAL A 31 8.38 -1.93 4.34
CA VAL A 31 8.99 -2.85 3.38
C VAL A 31 10.50 -2.69 3.35
N PHE A 32 11.05 -1.48 3.44
CA PHE A 32 12.51 -1.30 3.46
C PHE A 32 13.14 -1.50 4.84
N SER A 33 12.41 -1.30 5.94
CA SER A 33 12.90 -1.63 7.28
C SER A 33 12.98 -3.14 7.51
N PHE A 34 12.00 -3.92 7.03
CA PHE A 34 11.92 -5.35 7.32
C PHE A 34 12.28 -6.23 6.11
N GLY A 35 11.89 -5.86 4.90
CA GLY A 35 12.04 -6.68 3.69
C GLY A 35 13.48 -7.16 3.44
N PRO A 36 14.50 -6.27 3.48
CA PRO A 36 15.89 -6.69 3.33
C PRO A 36 16.35 -7.63 4.45
N LEU A 37 15.95 -7.37 5.70
CA LEU A 37 16.32 -8.21 6.85
C LEU A 37 15.79 -9.63 6.69
N TYR A 38 14.52 -9.78 6.34
CA TYR A 38 13.94 -11.10 6.10
C TYR A 38 14.52 -11.75 4.84
N GLY A 39 14.75 -10.99 3.76
CA GLY A 39 15.40 -11.50 2.56
C GLY A 39 16.78 -12.09 2.85
N LEU A 40 17.58 -11.41 3.66
CA LEU A 40 18.87 -11.93 4.13
C LEU A 40 18.71 -13.19 4.99
N ALA A 41 17.71 -13.22 5.89
CA ALA A 41 17.40 -14.41 6.70
C ALA A 41 17.02 -15.62 5.83
N TYR A 42 16.42 -15.39 4.67
CA TYR A 42 16.14 -16.39 3.64
C TYR A 42 17.34 -16.79 2.77
N GLY A 43 18.52 -16.23 3.03
CA GLY A 43 19.73 -16.49 2.26
C GLY A 43 19.80 -15.72 0.92
N LEU A 44 18.92 -14.74 0.70
CA LEU A 44 19.07 -13.84 -0.45
C LEU A 44 20.30 -12.95 -0.25
N SER A 45 20.96 -12.58 -1.35
CA SER A 45 21.98 -11.54 -1.30
C SER A 45 21.34 -10.17 -1.06
N LEU A 46 22.08 -9.23 -0.47
CA LEU A 46 21.59 -7.89 -0.18
C LEU A 46 20.98 -7.17 -1.41
N PRO A 47 21.60 -7.19 -2.61
CA PRO A 47 21.00 -6.56 -3.79
C PRO A 47 19.66 -7.18 -4.18
N VAL A 48 19.52 -8.51 -4.05
CA VAL A 48 18.28 -9.22 -4.37
C VAL A 48 17.20 -8.91 -3.34
N ALA A 49 17.56 -8.88 -2.05
CA ALA A 49 16.63 -8.55 -0.97
C ALA A 49 16.09 -7.11 -1.10
N LEU A 50 16.96 -6.16 -1.47
CA LEU A 50 16.56 -4.77 -1.77
C LEU A 50 15.68 -4.69 -3.02
N ALA A 51 16.01 -5.41 -4.09
CA ALA A 51 15.22 -5.42 -5.31
C ALA A 51 13.83 -6.03 -5.09
N ALA A 52 13.74 -7.13 -4.34
CA ALA A 52 12.48 -7.75 -3.95
C ALA A 52 11.62 -6.80 -3.10
N SER A 53 12.24 -6.11 -2.14
CA SER A 53 11.57 -5.11 -1.31
C SER A 53 11.05 -3.94 -2.15
N ALA A 54 11.86 -3.43 -3.08
CA ALA A 54 11.44 -2.39 -4.02
C ALA A 54 10.27 -2.84 -4.91
N GLY A 55 10.30 -4.09 -5.39
CA GLY A 55 9.21 -4.69 -6.17
C GLY A 55 7.90 -4.81 -5.37
N GLY A 56 7.99 -5.28 -4.12
CA GLY A 56 6.85 -5.36 -3.20
C GLY A 56 6.26 -3.98 -2.92
N PHE A 57 7.11 -2.99 -2.63
CA PHE A 57 6.70 -1.60 -2.47
C PHE A 57 6.01 -1.06 -3.72
N ALA A 58 6.58 -1.24 -4.91
CA ALA A 58 6.01 -0.77 -6.17
C ALA A 58 4.63 -1.38 -6.43
N GLY A 59 4.44 -2.67 -6.15
CA GLY A 59 3.15 -3.36 -6.29
C GLY A 59 2.07 -2.76 -5.38
N VAL A 60 2.39 -2.57 -4.10
CA VAL A 60 1.45 -1.99 -3.12
C VAL A 60 1.19 -0.50 -3.43
N ALA A 61 2.22 0.27 -3.76
CA ALA A 61 2.09 1.68 -4.14
C ALA A 61 1.22 1.83 -5.40
N TRP A 62 1.37 0.94 -6.39
CA TRP A 62 0.52 0.92 -7.58
C TRP A 62 -0.94 0.61 -7.25
N LEU A 63 -1.18 -0.36 -6.37
CA LEU A 63 -2.53 -0.68 -5.92
C LEU A 63 -3.16 0.49 -5.16
N ALA A 64 -2.41 1.12 -4.25
CA ALA A 64 -2.83 2.31 -3.52
C ALA A 64 -3.14 3.46 -4.49
N TYR A 65 -2.30 3.69 -5.50
CA TYR A 65 -2.56 4.68 -6.54
C TYR A 65 -3.84 4.37 -7.32
N ARG A 66 -4.06 3.11 -7.72
CA ARG A 66 -5.28 2.74 -8.42
C ARG A 66 -6.54 2.97 -7.58
N GLN A 67 -6.50 2.66 -6.29
CA GLN A 67 -7.64 2.75 -5.39
C GLN A 67 -7.91 4.19 -4.93
N LEU A 68 -6.87 4.87 -4.44
CA LEU A 68 -6.96 6.15 -3.73
C LEU A 68 -6.77 7.36 -4.64
N VAL A 69 -6.22 7.17 -5.84
CA VAL A 69 -6.03 8.26 -6.81
C VAL A 69 -6.87 8.06 -8.06
N ARG A 70 -6.70 6.91 -8.73
CA ARG A 70 -7.31 6.70 -10.05
C ARG A 70 -8.80 6.39 -10.01
N SER A 71 -9.22 5.55 -9.06
CA SER A 71 -10.60 5.08 -8.89
C SER A 71 -11.30 5.68 -7.66
N ALA A 72 -10.69 6.68 -7.02
CA ALA A 72 -11.27 7.33 -5.87
C ALA A 72 -12.63 7.94 -6.21
N PRO A 73 -13.68 7.63 -5.43
CA PRO A 73 -14.95 8.33 -5.51
C PRO A 73 -14.75 9.85 -5.30
N PRO A 74 -15.63 10.70 -5.85
CA PRO A 74 -15.63 12.14 -5.57
C PRO A 74 -15.56 12.40 -4.06
N ALA A 75 -14.90 13.49 -3.64
CA ALA A 75 -14.77 13.83 -2.22
C ALA A 75 -16.12 13.98 -1.49
N ASP A 76 -17.19 14.31 -2.24
CA ASP A 76 -18.57 14.43 -1.75
C ASP A 76 -19.39 13.14 -1.89
N ALA A 77 -18.79 12.06 -2.41
CA ALA A 77 -19.46 10.77 -2.45
C ALA A 77 -19.58 10.25 -1.03
N GLY A 78 -20.81 10.21 -0.52
CA GLY A 78 -21.13 9.80 0.82
C GLY A 78 -20.50 8.47 1.25
N THR A 79 -20.56 8.21 2.54
CA THR A 79 -19.94 7.09 3.22
C THR A 79 -20.30 5.74 2.57
N LEU A 80 -19.29 4.96 2.16
CA LEU A 80 -19.46 3.61 1.58
C LEU A 80 -20.38 2.72 2.45
N PRO A 81 -21.24 1.86 1.87
CA PRO A 81 -22.03 0.90 2.63
C PRO A 81 -21.16 0.06 3.57
N VAL A 82 -21.61 -0.14 4.81
CA VAL A 82 -20.81 -0.80 5.88
C VAL A 82 -20.31 -2.19 5.47
N GLY A 83 -21.13 -2.96 4.76
CA GLY A 83 -20.76 -4.30 4.29
C GLY A 83 -19.51 -4.31 3.39
N LEU A 84 -19.40 -3.34 2.47
CA LEU A 84 -18.27 -3.27 1.55
C LEU A 84 -16.97 -2.84 2.25
N ARG A 85 -17.06 -2.11 3.37
CA ARG A 85 -15.89 -1.75 4.19
C ARG A 85 -15.33 -2.96 4.93
N PHE A 86 -16.23 -3.76 5.51
CA PHE A 86 -15.85 -4.95 6.27
C PHE A 86 -15.14 -5.97 5.36
N GLU A 87 -15.66 -6.21 4.16
CA GLU A 87 -15.05 -7.13 3.20
C GLU A 87 -13.63 -6.67 2.78
N ARG A 88 -13.45 -5.37 2.52
CA ARG A 88 -12.12 -4.81 2.22
C ARG A 88 -11.15 -4.95 3.39
N LEU A 89 -11.63 -4.73 4.62
CA LEU A 89 -10.81 -4.90 5.82
C LEU A 89 -10.43 -6.37 6.03
N LEU A 90 -11.36 -7.30 5.75
CA LEU A 90 -11.12 -8.72 5.82
C LEU A 90 -10.05 -9.16 4.82
N TYR A 91 -10.15 -8.74 3.55
CA TYR A 91 -9.11 -9.03 2.55
C TYR A 91 -7.77 -8.40 2.90
N ALA A 92 -7.76 -7.18 3.43
CA ALA A 92 -6.53 -6.54 3.91
C ALA A 92 -5.91 -7.33 5.08
N GLY A 93 -6.74 -7.79 6.03
CA GLY A 93 -6.32 -8.62 7.15
C GLY A 93 -5.77 -9.98 6.72
N ILE A 94 -6.42 -10.66 5.78
CA ILE A 94 -5.94 -11.91 5.19
C ILE A 94 -4.60 -11.69 4.48
N GLY A 95 -4.48 -10.64 3.67
CA GLY A 95 -3.23 -10.29 3.00
C GLY A 95 -2.09 -10.04 4.00
N LEU A 96 -2.37 -9.29 5.07
CA LEU A 96 -1.42 -9.07 6.16
C LEU A 96 -1.02 -10.38 6.87
N GLY A 97 -1.98 -11.27 7.11
CA GLY A 97 -1.74 -12.58 7.70
C GLY A 97 -0.83 -13.45 6.83
N ILE A 98 -1.06 -13.49 5.52
CA ILE A 98 -0.20 -14.20 4.56
C ILE A 98 1.22 -13.64 4.60
N VAL A 99 1.37 -12.31 4.65
CA VAL A 99 2.69 -11.67 4.78
C VAL A 99 3.36 -12.11 6.08
N PHE A 100 2.67 -12.08 7.23
CA PHE A 100 3.27 -12.54 8.48
C PHE A 100 3.68 -14.01 8.45
N VAL A 101 2.85 -14.90 7.91
CA VAL A 101 3.20 -16.32 7.74
C VAL A 101 4.46 -16.46 6.88
N ALA A 102 4.51 -15.75 5.76
CA ALA A 102 5.69 -15.72 4.91
C ALA A 102 6.92 -15.13 5.61
N LEU A 103 6.78 -14.22 6.58
CA LEU A 103 7.90 -13.71 7.37
C LEU A 103 8.36 -14.71 8.45
N THR A 104 7.51 -15.63 8.90
CA THR A 104 7.85 -16.62 9.95
C THR A 104 8.49 -17.90 9.45
N LEU A 105 8.37 -18.21 8.17
CA LEU A 105 9.00 -19.38 7.55
C LEU A 105 10.53 -19.52 7.73
N PRO A 106 11.37 -18.46 7.76
CA PRO A 106 12.80 -18.62 8.01
C PRO A 106 13.13 -18.83 9.50
N LEU A 107 12.13 -18.74 10.39
CA LEU A 107 12.28 -19.02 11.83
C LEU A 107 11.93 -20.47 12.19
N LEU A 108 11.41 -21.25 11.24
CA LEU A 108 11.09 -22.68 11.36
C LEU A 108 12.25 -23.54 10.86
#